data_AF-A0A0F8ZTL6-F1
#
_entry.id   AF-A0A0F8ZTL6-F1
#
_cell.length_a   1.000
_cell.length_b   1.000
_cell.length_c   1.000
_cell.angle_alpha   90.00
_cell.angle_beta   90.00
_cell.angle_gamma   90.00
#
_symmetry.space_group_name_H-M   'P 1'
#
loop_
_entity.id
_entity.type
_entity.pdbx_description
1 polymer ?
#
loop_
_entity_poly.entity_id
_entity_poly.type
_entity_poly.pdbx_seq_one_letter_code
_entity_poly.pdbx_strand_id
1 'polypeptide(L)'
;MADSVEQVVYENLKGDSTFMGFYTDVYWQEVDKNVIPTEPYIVFWLVDDIGAETRLNKAHQGEARIQFDLWDSDKIRGARLRTTLREKVRNLSDIAGGYAIMTTGITEQTIQRISTTDPYHFVVDGIIKWNEE
;
A
#
# COMPACT_ATOMS: atom_id res chain seq x y z
N MET A 1 -15.61 -7.79 8.61
CA MET A 1 -14.30 -8.22 9.14
C MET A 1 -13.38 -8.33 7.95
N ALA A 2 -12.11 -7.95 8.08
CA ALA A 2 -11.17 -8.07 6.98
C ALA A 2 -10.76 -9.54 6.82
N ASP A 3 -10.86 -10.06 5.61
CA ASP A 3 -10.58 -11.47 5.32
C ASP A 3 -9.13 -11.69 4.84
N SER A 4 -8.38 -10.61 4.60
CA SER A 4 -6.97 -10.67 4.16
C SER A 4 -6.13 -9.48 4.63
N VAL A 5 -4.80 -9.64 4.62
CA VAL A 5 -3.83 -8.59 4.95
C VAL A 5 -3.97 -7.38 4.03
N GLU A 6 -4.21 -7.58 2.73
CA GLU A 6 -4.39 -6.47 1.79
C GLU A 6 -5.64 -5.65 2.09
N GLN A 7 -6.72 -6.30 2.53
CA GLN A 7 -7.93 -5.59 2.96
C GLN A 7 -7.64 -4.75 4.21
N VAL A 8 -6.90 -5.28 5.19
CA VAL A 8 -6.50 -4.52 6.37
C VAL A 8 -5.64 -3.32 5.98
N VAL A 9 -4.68 -3.51 5.08
CA VAL A 9 -3.85 -2.42 4.55
C VAL A 9 -4.72 -1.38 3.85
N TYR A 10 -5.63 -1.80 2.98
CA TYR A 10 -6.55 -0.90 2.29
C TYR A 10 -7.40 -0.09 3.28
N GLU A 11 -8.02 -0.75 4.25
CA GLU A 11 -8.85 -0.11 5.27
C GLU A 11 -8.04 0.84 6.15
N ASN A 12 -6.80 0.48 6.51
CA ASN A 12 -5.92 1.34 7.32
C ASN A 12 -5.48 2.61 6.58
N LEU A 13 -5.22 2.50 5.27
CA LEU A 13 -4.89 3.65 4.42
C LEU A 13 -6.15 4.50 4.15
N LYS A 14 -7.21 3.87 3.64
CA LYS A 14 -8.43 4.55 3.19
C LYS A 14 -9.24 5.13 4.35
N GLY A 15 -9.19 4.52 5.53
CA GLY A 15 -9.90 4.97 6.73
C GLY A 15 -9.25 6.15 7.44
N ASP A 16 -7.97 6.45 7.18
CA ASP A 16 -7.26 7.58 7.77
C ASP A 16 -7.48 8.85 6.94
N SER A 17 -8.45 9.67 7.37
CA SER A 17 -8.79 10.93 6.69
C SER A 17 -7.63 11.93 6.59
N THR A 18 -6.70 11.94 7.55
CA THR A 18 -5.54 12.85 7.51
C THR A 18 -4.55 12.38 6.46
N PHE A 19 -4.28 11.08 6.42
CA PHE A 19 -3.47 10.47 5.38
C PHE A 19 -4.09 10.65 3.99
N MET A 20 -5.39 10.36 3.85
CA MET A 20 -6.11 10.52 2.59
C MET A 20 -6.24 11.97 2.15
N GLY A 21 -6.10 12.95 3.05
CA GLY A 21 -6.03 14.36 2.66
C GLY A 21 -4.86 14.71 1.72
N PHE A 22 -3.86 13.82 1.61
CA PHE A 22 -2.73 13.96 0.71
C PHE A 22 -2.90 13.29 -0.66
N TYR A 23 -3.90 12.43 -0.83
CA TYR A 23 -4.08 11.61 -2.04
C TYR A 23 -5.52 11.70 -2.55
N THR A 24 -5.71 11.67 -3.86
CA THR A 24 -7.04 11.55 -4.45
C THR A 24 -7.65 10.20 -4.13
N ASP A 25 -6.86 9.13 -4.26
CA ASP A 25 -7.34 7.77 -4.03
C ASP A 25 -6.22 6.76 -3.75
N VAL A 26 -6.62 5.60 -3.23
CA VAL A 26 -5.84 4.38 -3.07
C VAL A 26 -6.60 3.27 -3.78
N TYR A 27 -5.94 2.56 -4.68
CA TYR A 27 -6.49 1.44 -5.42
C TYR A 27 -5.79 0.14 -5.03
N TRP A 28 -6.56 -0.94 -5.00
CA TRP A 28 -6.04 -2.28 -4.77
C TRP A 28 -5.88 -3.00 -6.11
N GLN A 29 -4.68 -3.52 -6.37
CA GLN A 29 -4.21 -4.20 -7.59
C GLN A 29 -4.10 -3.32 -8.82
N GLU A 30 -5.17 -2.62 -9.19
CA GLU A 30 -5.21 -1.78 -10.38
C GLU A 30 -6.23 -0.64 -10.26
N VAL A 31 -6.09 0.37 -11.11
CA VAL A 31 -7.12 1.39 -11.32
C VAL A 31 -8.16 0.83 -12.28
N ASP A 32 -9.45 1.02 -12.01
CA ASP A 32 -10.52 0.62 -12.94
C ASP A 32 -10.24 1.23 -14.33
N LYS A 33 -10.28 0.39 -15.37
CA LYS A 33 -10.03 0.78 -16.76
C LYS A 33 -10.93 1.91 -17.29
N ASN A 34 -12.08 2.15 -16.64
CA ASN A 34 -13.01 3.22 -17.00
C ASN A 34 -12.78 4.51 -16.21
N VAL A 35 -11.83 4.51 -15.27
CA VAL A 35 -11.47 5.65 -14.43
C VAL A 35 -10.16 6.23 -14.93
N ILE A 36 -10.14 7.55 -15.14
CA ILE A 36 -8.90 8.30 -15.32
C ILE A 36 -8.54 8.83 -13.93
N PRO A 37 -7.55 8.23 -13.24
CA PRO A 37 -7.21 8.65 -11.88
C PRO A 37 -6.62 10.06 -11.93
N THR A 38 -6.99 10.88 -10.95
CA THR A 38 -6.38 12.21 -10.80
C THR A 38 -5.23 12.12 -9.79
N GLU A 39 -4.06 12.59 -10.16
CA GLU A 39 -2.90 12.60 -9.26
C GLU A 39 -3.05 13.59 -8.10
N PRO A 40 -2.51 13.27 -6.90
CA PRO A 40 -1.71 12.07 -6.59
C PRO A 40 -2.57 10.88 -6.16
N TYR A 41 -2.21 9.66 -6.58
CA TYR A 41 -2.91 8.43 -6.17
C TYR A 41 -1.94 7.28 -5.91
N ILE A 42 -2.41 6.28 -5.17
CA ILE A 42 -1.65 5.08 -4.82
C ILE A 42 -2.31 3.86 -5.46
N VAL A 43 -1.53 2.93 -5.98
CA VAL A 43 -1.95 1.56 -6.32
C VAL A 43 -1.09 0.60 -5.52
N PHE A 44 -1.65 -0.45 -4.94
CA PHE A 44 -0.83 -1.43 -4.21
C PHE A 44 -1.24 -2.88 -4.49
N TRP A 45 -0.28 -3.80 -4.40
CA TRP A 45 -0.51 -5.23 -4.66
C TRP A 45 0.53 -6.11 -3.95
N LEU A 46 0.24 -7.41 -3.87
CA LEU A 46 1.17 -8.42 -3.38
C LEU A 46 2.26 -8.72 -4.41
N VAL A 47 3.53 -8.69 -3.99
CA VAL A 47 4.67 -8.96 -4.88
C VAL A 47 4.98 -10.45 -5.00
N ASP A 48 4.96 -11.17 -3.88
CA ASP A 48 5.64 -12.47 -3.79
C ASP A 48 4.72 -13.70 -3.90
N ASP A 49 3.38 -13.57 -3.89
CA ASP A 49 2.53 -14.75 -4.15
C ASP A 49 1.09 -14.42 -4.63
N ILE A 50 0.64 -15.15 -5.65
CA ILE A 50 -0.73 -15.11 -6.20
C ILE A 50 -1.61 -16.15 -5.47
N GLY A 51 -1.04 -16.99 -4.59
CA GLY A 51 -1.72 -18.12 -3.95
C GLY A 51 -1.44 -18.39 -2.46
N ALA A 52 -0.38 -17.85 -1.85
CA ALA A 52 -0.07 -18.11 -0.44
C ALA A 52 -0.78 -17.16 0.53
N GLU A 53 -1.84 -17.68 1.15
CA GLU A 53 -2.21 -17.48 2.57
C GLU A 53 -2.25 -16.07 3.18
N THR A 54 -2.39 -14.99 2.42
CA THR A 54 -2.69 -13.66 3.01
C THR A 54 -4.07 -13.58 3.66
N ARG A 55 -4.89 -14.63 3.50
CA ARG A 55 -6.12 -14.79 4.25
C ARG A 55 -5.81 -15.09 5.70
N LEU A 56 -6.17 -14.16 6.57
CA LEU A 56 -5.93 -14.25 8.01
C LEU A 56 -6.50 -15.56 8.57
N ASN A 57 -7.65 -16.03 8.08
CA ASN A 57 -8.30 -17.26 8.53
C ASN A 57 -7.69 -18.59 8.04
N LYS A 58 -6.61 -18.57 7.26
CA LYS A 58 -5.97 -19.79 6.73
C LYS A 58 -4.68 -20.17 7.45
N ALA A 59 -3.99 -19.22 8.07
CA ALA A 59 -2.73 -19.45 8.76
C ALA A 59 -2.66 -18.65 10.06
N HIS A 60 -2.25 -19.30 11.15
CA HIS A 60 -2.08 -18.68 12.47
C HIS A 60 -1.00 -17.59 12.50
N GLN A 61 -0.13 -17.54 11.49
CA GLN A 61 0.86 -16.48 11.29
C GLN A 61 1.33 -16.47 9.83
N GLY A 62 1.91 -15.36 9.38
CA GLY A 62 2.55 -15.30 8.07
C GLY A 62 3.23 -13.96 7.76
N GLU A 63 3.75 -13.88 6.55
CA GLU A 63 4.45 -12.71 6.02
C GLU A 63 4.02 -12.48 4.56
N ALA A 64 3.76 -11.22 4.19
CA ALA A 64 3.40 -10.81 2.84
C ALA A 64 4.21 -9.58 2.42
N ARG A 65 4.78 -9.60 1.22
CA ARG A 65 5.39 -8.43 0.61
C ARG A 65 4.37 -7.67 -0.22
N ILE A 66 4.23 -6.38 0.09
CA ILE A 66 3.30 -5.46 -0.56
C ILE A 66 4.08 -4.33 -1.20
N GLN A 67 3.84 -4.09 -2.49
CA GLN A 67 4.36 -2.92 -3.17
C GLN A 67 3.27 -1.86 -3.27
N PHE A 68 3.65 -0.62 -3.03
CA PHE A 68 2.82 0.57 -3.16
C PHE A 68 3.44 1.50 -4.20
N ASP A 69 2.67 1.75 -5.24
CA ASP A 69 2.99 2.61 -6.36
C ASP A 69 2.27 3.95 -6.21
N LEU A 70 3.03 5.00 -5.98
CA LEU A 70 2.54 6.37 -5.93
C LEU A 70 2.80 7.06 -7.26
N TRP A 71 1.76 7.68 -7.80
CA TRP A 71 1.78 8.44 -9.04
C TRP A 71 1.47 9.92 -8.76
N ASP A 72 2.34 10.81 -9.26
CA ASP A 72 2.17 12.27 -9.11
C ASP A 72 2.65 13.02 -10.37
N SER A 73 1.95 14.07 -10.79
CA SER A 73 2.39 14.96 -11.86
C SER A 73 3.52 15.91 -11.45
N ASP A 74 3.77 16.09 -10.15
CA ASP A 74 4.85 16.90 -9.59
C ASP A 74 5.88 16.03 -8.86
N LYS A 75 7.14 16.10 -9.30
CA LYS A 75 8.25 15.31 -8.75
C LYS A 75 8.53 15.62 -7.27
N ILE A 76 8.50 16.89 -6.91
CA ILE A 76 8.89 17.35 -5.57
C ILE A 76 7.78 17.00 -4.59
N ARG A 77 6.51 17.22 -4.98
CA ARG A 77 5.35 16.79 -4.21
C ARG A 77 5.33 15.27 -4.07
N GLY A 78 5.46 14.53 -5.17
CA GLY A 78 5.48 13.07 -5.15
C GLY A 78 6.58 12.49 -4.26
N ALA A 79 7.78 13.08 -4.25
CA ALA A 79 8.85 12.66 -3.36
C ALA A 79 8.51 12.86 -1.87
N ARG A 80 7.84 13.97 -1.50
CA ARG A 80 7.37 14.21 -0.13
C ARG A 80 6.25 13.24 0.25
N LEU A 81 5.29 13.05 -0.67
CA LEU A 81 4.19 12.12 -0.49
C LEU A 81 4.65 10.67 -0.38
N ARG A 82 5.75 10.28 -1.03
CA ARG A 82 6.36 8.97 -0.81
C ARG A 82 6.83 8.82 0.63
N THR A 83 7.45 9.84 1.21
CA THR A 83 7.87 9.80 2.61
C THR A 83 6.66 9.66 3.55
N THR A 84 5.57 10.38 3.28
CA THR A 84 4.30 10.23 4.01
C THR A 84 3.72 8.82 3.89
N LEU A 85 3.68 8.25 2.68
CA LEU A 85 3.25 6.88 2.44
C LEU A 85 4.13 5.87 3.19
N ARG A 86 5.45 6.00 3.10
CA ARG A 86 6.39 5.14 3.83
C ARG A 86 6.10 5.19 5.33
N GLU A 87 5.97 6.37 5.90
CA GLU A 87 5.73 6.53 7.34
C GLU A 87 4.40 5.92 7.76
N LYS A 88 3.34 6.10 6.96
CA LYS A 88 2.05 5.45 7.19
C LYS A 88 2.16 3.93 7.16
N VAL A 89 2.78 3.36 6.12
CA VAL A 89 2.97 1.90 5.99
C VAL A 89 3.87 1.37 7.10
N ARG A 90 4.96 2.06 7.45
CA ARG A 90 5.85 1.67 8.55
C ARG A 90 5.12 1.58 9.89
N ASN A 91 4.20 2.51 10.13
CA ASN A 91 3.42 2.59 11.36
C ASN A 91 2.13 1.76 11.30
N LEU A 92 1.93 0.95 10.27
CA LEU A 92 0.82 0.01 10.21
C LEU A 92 0.93 -0.96 11.40
N SER A 93 -0.05 -0.87 12.29
CA SER A 93 -0.30 -1.79 13.37
C SER A 93 -1.81 -1.83 13.56
N ASP A 94 -2.39 -3.02 13.48
CA ASP A 94 -3.83 -3.20 13.56
C ASP A 94 -4.18 -4.58 14.15
N ILE A 95 -5.44 -4.73 14.57
CA ILE A 95 -6.01 -6.00 14.99
C ILE A 95 -7.25 -6.27 14.15
N ALA A 96 -7.19 -7.32 13.33
CA ALA A 96 -8.29 -7.70 12.45
C ALA A 96 -8.61 -9.18 12.58
N GLY A 97 -9.87 -9.49 12.93
CA GLY A 97 -10.34 -10.88 12.98
C GLY A 97 -9.61 -11.78 14.00
N GLY A 98 -9.03 -11.21 15.06
CA GLY A 98 -8.23 -11.94 16.04
C GLY A 98 -6.74 -12.07 15.69
N TYR A 99 -6.26 -11.36 14.67
CA TYR A 99 -4.87 -11.35 14.26
C TYR A 99 -4.24 -9.99 14.49
N ALA A 100 -3.09 -9.96 15.16
CA ALA A 100 -2.21 -8.80 15.21
C ALA A 100 -1.47 -8.69 13.87
N ILE A 101 -1.50 -7.51 13.26
CA ILE A 101 -0.92 -7.23 11.94
C ILE A 101 0.02 -6.04 12.06
N MET A 102 1.23 -6.16 11.52
CA MET A 102 2.24 -5.11 11.61
C MET A 102 3.23 -5.11 10.45
N THR A 103 3.76 -3.94 10.12
CA THR A 103 4.90 -3.83 9.19
C THR A 103 6.20 -4.16 9.93
N THR A 104 7.03 -5.05 9.36
CA THR A 104 8.33 -5.43 9.95
C THR A 104 9.54 -5.13 9.07
N GLY A 105 9.31 -4.79 7.80
CA GLY A 105 10.35 -4.31 6.89
C GLY A 105 9.79 -3.27 5.94
N ILE A 106 10.58 -2.24 5.60
CA ILE A 106 10.20 -1.26 4.60
C ILE A 106 11.41 -0.81 3.79
N THR A 107 11.28 -0.84 2.46
CA THR A 107 12.28 -0.40 1.51
C THR A 107 11.66 0.67 0.61
N GLU A 108 12.43 1.70 0.24
CA GLU A 108 11.98 2.74 -0.69
C GLU A 108 12.79 2.66 -1.98
N GLN A 109 12.10 2.78 -3.11
CA GLN A 109 12.73 2.96 -4.42
C GLN A 109 12.06 4.10 -5.18
N THR A 110 12.85 4.82 -5.98
CA THR A 110 12.29 5.77 -6.95
C THR A 110 12.46 5.15 -8.32
N ILE A 111 11.37 4.80 -8.99
CA ILE A 111 11.43 4.25 -10.35
C ILE A 111 10.90 5.33 -11.29
N GLN A 112 11.79 6.00 -12.01
CA GLN A 112 11.36 6.86 -13.09
C GLN A 112 11.08 6.00 -14.33
N ARG A 113 9.81 5.92 -14.77
CA ARG A 113 9.56 5.53 -16.17
C ARG A 113 10.01 6.66 -17.07
N ILE A 114 10.79 6.31 -18.09
CA ILE A 114 11.48 7.23 -19.00
C ILE A 114 10.44 7.82 -19.97
N SER A 115 9.68 8.80 -19.52
CA SER A 115 8.78 9.58 -20.36
C SER A 115 8.56 10.96 -19.72
N THR A 116 8.57 12.00 -20.53
CA THR A 116 8.33 13.39 -20.09
C THR A 116 6.85 13.72 -19.91
N THR A 117 5.97 12.84 -20.39
CA THR A 117 4.51 12.99 -20.30
C THR A 117 3.89 12.09 -19.24
N ASP A 118 4.64 11.11 -18.73
CA ASP A 118 4.13 10.17 -17.75
C ASP A 118 4.27 10.78 -16.34
N PRO A 119 3.29 10.56 -15.46
CA PRO A 119 3.41 10.96 -14.07
C PRO A 119 4.65 10.32 -13.42
N TYR A 120 5.23 11.03 -12.45
CA TYR A 120 6.32 10.51 -11.64
C TYR A 120 5.83 9.33 -10.81
N HIS A 121 6.56 8.23 -10.93
CA HIS A 121 6.27 6.98 -10.26
C HIS A 121 7.25 6.77 -9.10
N PHE A 122 6.71 6.50 -7.92
CA PHE A 122 7.46 6.28 -6.69
C PHE A 122 7.02 4.96 -6.07
N VAL A 123 7.98 4.17 -5.58
CA VAL A 123 7.70 2.83 -5.06
C VAL A 123 8.06 2.75 -3.58
N VAL A 124 7.14 2.24 -2.79
CA VAL A 124 7.37 1.82 -1.41
C VAL A 124 7.11 0.33 -1.33
N ASP A 125 8.09 -0.44 -0.85
CA ASP A 125 7.98 -1.88 -0.64
C ASP A 125 7.89 -2.14 0.87
N GLY A 126 6.84 -2.83 1.31
CA GLY A 126 6.62 -3.21 2.71
C GLY A 126 6.57 -4.71 2.90
N ILE A 127 7.06 -5.18 4.04
CA ILE A 127 6.86 -6.55 4.53
C ILE A 127 5.89 -6.48 5.70
N ILE A 128 4.71 -7.07 5.52
CA ILE A 128 3.64 -7.12 6.51
C ILE A 128 3.63 -8.52 7.13
N LYS A 129 3.64 -8.59 8.47
CA LYS A 129 3.48 -9.84 9.22
C LYS A 129 2.16 -9.85 9.95
N TRP A 130 1.65 -11.05 10.16
CA TRP A 130 0.51 -11.27 11.04
C TRP A 130 0.73 -12.51 11.92
N ASN A 131 0.06 -12.52 13.07
CA ASN A 131 -0.06 -13.66 13.96
C ASN A 131 -1.40 -13.60 14.70
N GLU A 132 -1.97 -14.75 15.03
CA GLU A 132 -3.15 -14.84 15.90
C GLU A 132 -2.79 -14.35 17.31
N GLU A 133 -3.74 -13.65 17.96
CA GLU A 133 -3.63 -13.17 19.35
C GLU A 133 -4.07 -14.21 20.39
#